data_AF-A0A4R4MUG7-F1
#
_entry.id   AF-A0A4R4MUG7-F1
#
_cell.length_a   1.000
_cell.length_b   1.000
_cell.length_c   1.000
_cell.angle_alpha   90.00
_cell.angle_beta   90.00
_cell.angle_gamma   90.00
#
_symmetry.space_group_name_H-M   'P 1'
#
loop_
_entity.id
_entity.type
_entity.pdbx_description
1 polymer ?
#
loop_
_entity_poly.entity_id
_entity_poly.type
_entity_poly.pdbx_seq_one_letter_code
_entity_poly.pdbx_strand_id
1 'polypeptide(L)'
;MPSLPPQPVRRAAIPIALAALLVPLGAPGALAAAPSGVELADVVESLTENGGLYISPGVQDLSDGQLDKLRGPLETARLPVYIAIFPAGTLPDRATAYNRLIVDIYQAVKRKGTYAVVVGGKLRAYSWSVAPGTTAKAWANAKKNGGGSLINELSLFARNAGAAPPGKPGPGPQVGEESP
;
A
#
# COMPACT_ATOMS: atom_id res chain seq x y z
N MET A 1 -28.52 -56.71 34.44
CA MET A 1 -29.79 -56.15 33.95
C MET A 1 -30.75 -56.02 35.13
N PRO A 2 -30.96 -54.79 35.63
CA PRO A 2 -32.24 -54.40 36.21
C PRO A 2 -32.75 -53.06 35.66
N SER A 3 -34.07 -52.93 35.69
CA SER A 3 -34.92 -52.15 34.80
C SER A 3 -35.12 -50.68 35.20
N LEU A 4 -35.27 -49.81 34.19
CA LEU A 4 -35.72 -48.41 34.31
C LEU A 4 -37.21 -48.33 34.70
N PRO A 5 -37.62 -47.46 35.64
CA PRO A 5 -38.99 -46.98 35.74
C PRO A 5 -39.24 -45.75 34.84
N PRO A 6 -40.43 -45.64 34.21
CA PRO A 6 -40.82 -44.48 33.42
C PRO A 6 -41.24 -43.31 34.31
N GLN A 7 -40.95 -42.08 33.89
CA GLN A 7 -41.55 -40.87 34.48
C GLN A 7 -42.41 -40.12 33.44
N PRO A 8 -43.58 -39.61 33.86
CA PRO A 8 -44.62 -39.11 32.99
C PRO A 8 -44.41 -37.66 32.54
N VAL A 9 -44.82 -37.42 31.30
CA VAL A 9 -45.03 -36.14 30.63
C VAL A 9 -45.99 -35.22 31.40
N ARG A 10 -45.61 -33.95 31.62
CA ARG A 10 -46.56 -32.85 31.76
C ARG A 10 -46.13 -31.63 30.95
N ARG A 11 -46.98 -31.34 29.97
CA ARG A 11 -46.99 -30.17 29.08
C ARG A 11 -47.06 -28.87 29.87
N ALA A 12 -46.30 -27.87 29.43
CA ALA A 12 -46.70 -26.48 29.53
C ALA A 12 -46.36 -25.78 28.21
N ALA A 13 -47.40 -25.44 27.46
CA ALA A 13 -47.34 -24.62 26.27
C ALA A 13 -47.15 -23.15 26.69
N ILE A 14 -46.24 -22.44 26.04
CA ILE A 14 -46.28 -20.97 25.98
C ILE A 14 -46.00 -20.59 24.52
N PRO A 15 -47.00 -20.04 23.80
CA PRO A 15 -46.79 -19.42 22.51
C PRO A 15 -46.34 -17.97 22.74
N ILE A 16 -45.15 -17.60 22.27
CA ILE A 16 -44.80 -16.18 22.09
C ILE A 16 -44.44 -15.99 20.63
N ALA A 17 -45.45 -15.56 19.88
CA ALA A 17 -45.26 -14.87 18.62
C ALA A 17 -44.66 -13.49 18.93
N LEU A 18 -43.51 -13.14 18.32
CA LEU A 18 -43.12 -11.75 18.17
C LEU A 18 -42.21 -11.54 16.95
N ALA A 19 -42.82 -10.90 15.95
CA ALA A 19 -42.24 -9.96 14.98
C ALA A 19 -40.99 -10.39 14.18
N ALA A 20 -41.25 -10.96 13.00
CA ALA A 20 -40.36 -10.85 11.86
C ALA A 20 -40.39 -9.39 11.34
N LEU A 21 -39.39 -8.59 11.71
CA LEU A 21 -39.04 -7.37 10.97
C LEU A 21 -37.87 -7.72 10.04
N LEU A 22 -38.21 -8.06 8.80
CA LEU A 22 -37.27 -8.13 7.68
C LEU A 22 -36.76 -6.71 7.41
N VAL A 23 -35.62 -6.36 8.01
CA VAL A 23 -34.85 -5.20 7.59
C VAL A 23 -34.18 -5.56 6.27
N PRO A 24 -34.42 -4.82 5.17
CA PRO A 24 -33.66 -5.03 3.95
C PRO A 24 -32.19 -4.77 4.25
N LEU A 25 -31.34 -5.78 4.00
CA LEU A 25 -29.90 -5.63 3.93
C LEU A 25 -29.59 -4.59 2.84
N GLY A 26 -29.59 -3.32 3.23
CA GLY A 26 -29.06 -2.22 2.44
C GLY A 26 -27.62 -2.54 2.11
N ALA A 27 -27.36 -2.60 0.81
CA ALA A 27 -26.12 -3.07 0.21
C ALA A 27 -24.87 -2.60 0.98
N PRO A 28 -23.87 -3.48 1.17
CA PRO A 28 -22.55 -3.00 1.53
C PRO A 28 -22.17 -1.96 0.47
N GLY A 29 -21.98 -0.71 0.92
CA GLY A 29 -21.55 0.38 0.07
C GLY A 29 -20.42 -0.13 -0.79
N ALA A 30 -20.56 0.04 -2.10
CA ALA A 30 -19.55 -0.30 -3.08
C ALA A 30 -18.25 0.34 -2.62
N LEU A 31 -17.41 -0.46 -1.95
CA LEU A 31 -15.99 -0.22 -1.87
C LEU A 31 -15.59 -0.02 -3.32
N ALA A 32 -15.26 1.22 -3.67
CA ALA A 32 -14.71 1.56 -4.97
C ALA A 32 -13.70 0.47 -5.31
N ALA A 33 -14.04 -0.37 -6.27
CA ALA A 33 -13.20 -1.47 -6.69
C ALA A 33 -11.83 -0.86 -6.95
N ALA A 34 -10.84 -1.30 -6.19
CA ALA A 34 -9.46 -0.93 -6.45
C ALA A 34 -9.22 -1.19 -7.95
N PRO A 35 -8.50 -0.29 -8.66
CA PRO A 35 -8.30 -0.41 -10.09
C PRO A 35 -7.90 -1.85 -10.44
N SER A 36 -8.74 -2.49 -11.25
CA SER A 36 -8.62 -3.88 -11.68
C SER A 36 -7.30 -4.05 -12.42
N GLY A 37 -6.23 -4.38 -11.70
CA GLY A 37 -4.88 -4.47 -12.26
C GLY A 37 -3.74 -4.36 -11.25
N VAL A 38 -3.97 -3.83 -10.04
CA VAL A 38 -2.95 -3.84 -8.98
C VAL A 38 -3.40 -4.77 -7.84
N GLU A 39 -2.85 -5.98 -7.83
CA GLU A 39 -3.04 -6.90 -6.71
C GLU A 39 -2.14 -6.46 -5.55
N LEU A 40 -2.73 -5.80 -4.55
CA LEU A 40 -2.00 -5.25 -3.40
C LEU A 40 -1.18 -6.33 -2.66
N ALA A 41 -1.69 -7.56 -2.59
CA ALA A 41 -0.99 -8.68 -1.98
C ALA A 41 0.37 -8.94 -2.66
N ASP A 42 0.37 -8.96 -3.99
CA ASP A 42 1.54 -9.18 -4.85
C ASP A 42 2.58 -8.06 -4.68
N VAL A 43 2.09 -6.80 -4.62
CA VAL A 43 2.92 -5.62 -4.34
C VAL A 43 3.61 -5.76 -2.98
N VAL A 44 2.86 -6.13 -1.95
CA VAL A 44 3.33 -6.20 -0.57
C VAL A 44 4.31 -7.35 -0.38
N GLU A 45 4.01 -8.52 -0.95
CA GLU A 45 4.90 -9.67 -0.96
C GLU A 45 6.22 -9.29 -1.61
N SER A 46 6.19 -8.77 -2.84
CA SER A 46 7.39 -8.35 -3.54
C SER A 46 8.18 -7.26 -2.81
N LEU A 47 7.53 -6.25 -2.23
CA LEU A 47 8.21 -5.22 -1.45
C LEU A 47 8.88 -5.79 -0.20
N THR A 48 8.33 -6.84 0.39
CA THR A 48 8.87 -7.46 1.61
C THR A 48 9.99 -8.43 1.29
N GLU A 49 9.87 -9.19 0.20
CA GLU A 49 10.82 -10.23 -0.18
C GLU A 49 11.97 -9.72 -1.07
N ASN A 50 11.70 -8.77 -1.96
CA ASN A 50 12.69 -8.24 -2.93
C ASN A 50 13.37 -6.95 -2.45
N GLY A 51 13.62 -6.83 -1.15
CA GLY A 51 14.40 -5.72 -0.60
C GLY A 51 13.76 -4.34 -0.80
N GLY A 52 12.43 -4.25 -0.86
CA GLY A 52 11.71 -2.98 -1.01
C GLY A 52 11.45 -2.55 -2.44
N LEU A 53 11.57 -3.43 -3.44
CA LEU A 53 11.28 -3.11 -4.84
C LEU A 53 10.13 -3.97 -5.39
N TYR A 54 9.12 -3.33 -5.95
CA TYR A 54 8.07 -3.97 -6.75
C TYR A 54 8.01 -3.35 -8.14
N ILE A 55 7.82 -4.20 -9.14
CA ILE A 55 7.67 -3.80 -10.55
C ILE A 55 6.47 -4.53 -11.10
N SER A 56 5.48 -3.75 -11.51
CA SER A 56 4.24 -4.28 -12.07
C SER A 56 4.49 -4.92 -13.43
N PRO A 57 3.81 -6.05 -13.74
CA PRO A 57 3.83 -6.61 -15.08
C PRO A 57 3.35 -5.56 -16.10
N GLY A 58 4.10 -5.38 -17.18
CA GLY A 58 3.81 -4.39 -18.21
C GLY A 58 4.61 -3.08 -18.11
N VAL A 59 5.45 -2.91 -17.08
CA VAL A 59 6.54 -1.93 -17.14
C VAL A 59 7.53 -2.40 -18.22
N GLN A 60 7.58 -1.68 -19.34
CA GLN A 60 8.54 -1.93 -20.41
C GLN A 60 9.92 -1.36 -20.03
N ASP A 61 10.98 -1.93 -20.58
CA ASP A 61 12.34 -1.34 -20.61
C ASP A 61 13.09 -1.21 -19.27
N LEU A 62 13.07 -2.24 -18.43
CA LEU A 62 14.05 -2.37 -17.34
C LEU A 62 14.93 -3.61 -17.53
N SER A 63 16.19 -3.38 -17.89
CA SER A 63 17.23 -4.42 -17.92
C SER A 63 17.57 -4.88 -16.50
N ASP A 64 17.97 -6.14 -16.34
CA ASP A 64 18.43 -6.68 -15.05
C ASP A 64 19.52 -5.81 -14.40
N GLY A 65 20.43 -5.24 -15.19
CA GLY A 65 21.47 -4.34 -14.68
C GLY A 65 20.93 -2.99 -14.16
N GLN A 66 19.77 -2.54 -14.63
CA GLN A 66 19.09 -1.37 -14.08
C GLN A 66 18.38 -1.70 -12.76
N LEU A 67 17.82 -2.90 -12.66
CA LEU A 67 17.19 -3.38 -11.43
C LEU A 67 18.22 -3.57 -10.33
N ASP A 68 19.36 -4.17 -10.64
CA ASP A 68 20.46 -4.36 -9.69
C ASP A 68 20.98 -3.02 -9.13
N LYS A 69 21.15 -2.01 -10.01
CA LYS A 69 21.50 -0.64 -9.61
C LYS A 69 20.48 0.02 -8.68
N LEU A 70 19.22 -0.41 -8.72
CA LEU A 70 18.17 0.09 -7.83
C LEU A 70 18.11 -0.70 -6.53
N ARG A 71 18.35 -2.02 -6.56
CA ARG A 71 18.37 -2.87 -5.37
C ARG A 71 19.49 -2.50 -4.40
N GLY A 72 20.72 -2.29 -4.88
CA GLY A 72 21.86 -1.99 -4.01
C GLY A 72 21.62 -0.82 -3.02
N PRO A 73 21.14 0.35 -3.47
CA PRO A 73 20.76 1.45 -2.58
C PRO A 73 19.62 1.15 -1.60
N LEU A 74 18.67 0.28 -1.97
CA LEU A 74 17.54 -0.09 -1.12
C LEU A 74 17.99 -1.01 0.02
N GLU A 75 18.86 -1.98 -0.29
CA GLU A 75 19.40 -2.94 0.68
C GLU A 75 20.39 -2.30 1.66
N THR A 76 21.17 -1.32 1.18
CA THR A 76 22.18 -0.61 2.00
C THR A 76 21.62 0.59 2.76
N ALA A 77 20.33 0.90 2.59
CA ALA A 77 19.68 2.02 3.23
C ALA A 77 19.63 1.85 4.76
N ARG A 78 19.93 2.91 5.51
CA ARG A 78 19.81 2.90 6.99
C ARG A 78 18.34 2.87 7.43
N LEU A 79 17.47 3.53 6.65
CA LEU A 79 16.02 3.51 6.84
C LEU A 79 15.38 2.75 5.67
N PRO A 80 14.38 1.88 5.93
CA PRO A 80 13.71 1.12 4.86
C PRO A 80 13.09 2.06 3.82
N VAL A 81 13.35 1.76 2.54
CA VAL A 81 12.75 2.45 1.40
C VAL A 81 12.02 1.39 0.55
N TYR A 82 10.78 1.68 0.20
CA TYR A 82 9.90 0.83 -0.59
C TYR A 82 9.53 1.59 -1.86
N ILE A 83 9.74 0.99 -3.02
CA ILE A 83 9.46 1.58 -4.33
C ILE A 83 8.60 0.60 -5.12
N ALA A 84 7.41 1.05 -5.53
CA ALA A 84 6.52 0.31 -6.43
C ALA A 84 6.42 1.04 -7.77
N ILE A 85 6.72 0.34 -8.87
CA ILE A 85 6.75 0.89 -10.22
C ILE A 85 5.63 0.28 -11.05
N PHE A 86 4.83 1.13 -11.70
CA PHE A 86 3.67 0.76 -12.50
C PHE A 86 3.76 1.40 -13.90
N PRO A 87 3.20 0.74 -14.94
CA PRO A 87 3.11 1.33 -16.26
C PRO A 87 2.17 2.55 -16.27
N ALA A 88 2.26 3.35 -17.32
CA ALA A 88 1.35 4.47 -17.51
C ALA A 88 -0.10 3.95 -17.64
N GLY A 89 -1.06 4.68 -17.05
CA GLY A 89 -2.48 4.32 -17.13
C GLY A 89 -2.97 3.33 -16.06
N THR A 90 -2.08 2.73 -15.26
CA THR A 90 -2.50 1.84 -14.15
C THR A 90 -3.28 2.57 -13.07
N LEU A 91 -2.90 3.81 -12.77
CA LEU A 91 -3.60 4.67 -11.83
C LEU A 91 -4.06 5.95 -12.55
N PRO A 92 -5.23 6.51 -12.18
CA PRO A 92 -5.62 7.83 -12.66
C PRO A 92 -4.56 8.85 -12.21
N ASP A 93 -4.31 9.85 -13.05
CA ASP A 93 -3.30 10.89 -12.82
C ASP A 93 -3.78 11.93 -11.80
N ARG A 94 -4.08 11.47 -10.59
CA ARG A 94 -4.67 12.24 -9.50
C ARG A 94 -3.87 12.06 -8.24
N ALA A 95 -3.64 13.16 -7.52
CA ALA A 95 -2.83 13.17 -6.30
C ALA A 95 -3.26 12.10 -5.28
N THR A 96 -4.57 11.99 -5.11
CA THR A 96 -5.25 11.11 -4.14
C THR A 96 -5.10 9.65 -4.48
N ALA A 97 -5.03 9.27 -5.76
CA ALA A 97 -4.88 7.88 -6.17
C ALA A 97 -3.50 7.31 -5.76
N TYR A 98 -2.44 8.08 -5.99
CA TYR A 98 -1.09 7.71 -5.56
C TYR A 98 -1.01 7.70 -4.03
N ASN A 99 -1.56 8.73 -3.38
CA ASN A 99 -1.55 8.84 -1.93
C ASN A 99 -2.29 7.65 -1.28
N ARG A 100 -3.44 7.25 -1.84
CA ARG A 100 -4.22 6.10 -1.38
C ARG A 100 -3.43 4.81 -1.51
N LEU A 101 -2.82 4.55 -2.66
CA LEU A 101 -1.98 3.36 -2.84
C LEU A 101 -0.80 3.34 -1.86
N ILE A 102 -0.14 4.49 -1.62
CA ILE A 102 0.95 4.59 -0.64
C ILE A 102 0.44 4.24 0.77
N VAL A 103 -0.76 4.70 1.16
CA VAL A 103 -1.37 4.35 2.45
C VAL A 103 -1.73 2.87 2.51
N ASP A 104 -2.33 2.33 1.45
CA ASP A 104 -2.74 0.92 1.39
C ASP A 104 -1.52 -0.02 1.52
N ILE A 105 -0.42 0.28 0.80
CA ILE A 105 0.85 -0.44 0.92
C ILE A 105 1.40 -0.32 2.35
N TYR A 106 1.44 0.88 2.92
CA TYR A 106 1.92 1.07 4.30
C TYR A 106 1.08 0.29 5.33
N GLN A 107 -0.24 0.29 5.19
CA GLN A 107 -1.15 -0.44 6.09
C GLN A 107 -1.00 -1.96 5.97
N ALA A 108 -0.64 -2.46 4.79
CA ALA A 108 -0.39 -3.87 4.57
C ALA A 108 1.00 -4.30 5.07
N VAL A 109 2.06 -3.55 4.73
CA VAL A 109 3.45 -3.83 5.16
C VAL A 109 3.65 -3.57 6.66
N LYS A 110 2.94 -2.60 7.25
CA LYS A 110 2.99 -2.19 8.67
C LYS A 110 4.39 -1.85 9.19
N ARG A 111 5.30 -1.44 8.30
CA ARG A 111 6.68 -1.06 8.64
C ARG A 111 6.92 0.41 8.42
N LYS A 112 7.61 1.08 9.33
CA LYS A 112 8.01 2.48 9.12
C LYS A 112 9.11 2.54 8.07
N GLY A 113 8.95 3.44 7.11
CA GLY A 113 9.88 3.59 5.99
C GLY A 113 9.44 4.73 5.08
N THR A 114 10.20 4.90 4.01
CA THR A 114 9.83 5.75 2.89
C THR A 114 9.15 4.89 1.83
N TYR A 115 7.97 5.28 1.39
CA TYR A 115 7.17 4.59 0.38
C TYR A 115 7.04 5.48 -0.84
N ALA A 116 7.46 4.98 -1.99
CA ALA A 116 7.37 5.66 -3.27
C ALA A 116 6.57 4.83 -4.27
N VAL A 117 5.68 5.49 -4.99
CA VAL A 117 4.89 4.93 -6.08
C VAL A 117 5.25 5.69 -7.34
N VAL A 118 5.61 4.95 -8.38
CA VAL A 118 5.94 5.47 -9.70
C VAL A 118 4.93 4.94 -10.70
N VAL A 119 4.29 5.82 -11.47
CA VAL A 119 3.32 5.43 -12.50
C VAL A 119 3.65 6.21 -13.76
N GLY A 120 4.03 5.52 -14.84
CA GLY A 120 4.36 6.17 -16.12
C GLY A 120 5.40 7.29 -16.00
N GLY A 121 6.39 7.14 -15.12
CA GLY A 121 7.45 8.13 -14.87
C GLY A 121 7.08 9.24 -13.87
N LYS A 122 5.86 9.27 -13.34
CA LYS A 122 5.45 10.19 -12.27
C LYS A 122 5.67 9.53 -10.93
N LEU A 123 6.46 10.16 -10.06
CA LEU A 123 6.73 9.68 -8.72
C LEU A 123 5.96 10.47 -7.67
N ARG A 124 5.38 9.75 -6.72
CA ARG A 124 4.99 10.27 -5.41
C ARG A 124 5.64 9.46 -4.32
N ALA A 125 6.13 10.13 -3.29
CA ALA A 125 6.73 9.48 -2.14
C ALA A 125 6.30 10.12 -0.84
N TYR A 126 6.18 9.28 0.18
CA TYR A 126 5.88 9.68 1.55
C TYR A 126 6.78 8.90 2.51
N SER A 127 7.11 9.46 3.68
CA SER A 127 7.87 8.74 4.69
C SER A 127 7.24 8.82 6.06
N TRP A 128 7.19 7.67 6.73
CA TRP A 128 6.82 7.53 8.14
C TRP A 128 8.05 7.44 9.07
N SER A 129 9.25 7.63 8.52
CA SER A 129 10.52 7.58 9.26
C SER A 129 11.30 8.89 9.21
N VAL A 130 11.06 9.73 8.21
CA VAL A 130 11.73 11.04 8.05
C VAL A 130 10.72 12.17 7.93
N ALA A 131 11.19 13.40 8.15
CA ALA A 131 10.36 14.59 7.98
C ALA A 131 9.90 14.76 6.52
N PRO A 132 8.67 15.23 6.25
CA PRO A 132 8.15 15.36 4.88
C PRO A 132 9.03 16.22 3.96
N GLY A 133 9.58 17.31 4.50
CA GLY A 133 10.52 18.17 3.76
C GLY A 133 11.82 17.45 3.37
N THR A 134 12.22 16.42 4.10
CA THR A 134 13.41 15.61 3.79
C THR A 134 13.14 14.68 2.61
N THR A 135 12.00 13.99 2.59
CA THR A 135 11.61 13.14 1.45
C THR A 135 11.47 13.93 0.16
N ALA A 136 10.83 15.11 0.22
CA ALA A 136 10.69 15.99 -0.94
C ALA A 136 12.05 16.50 -1.45
N LYS A 137 12.96 16.91 -0.55
CA LYS A 137 14.33 17.30 -0.91
C LYS A 137 15.13 16.15 -1.50
N ALA A 138 15.00 14.95 -0.95
CA ALA A 138 15.67 13.76 -1.46
C ALA A 138 15.28 13.49 -2.93
N TRP A 139 13.98 13.59 -3.24
CA TRP A 139 13.48 13.44 -4.60
C TRP A 139 13.92 14.59 -5.52
N ALA A 140 13.82 15.84 -5.08
CA ALA A 140 14.27 16.99 -5.87
C ALA A 140 15.77 16.89 -6.23
N ASN A 141 16.59 16.49 -5.27
CA ASN A 141 18.02 16.25 -5.48
C ASN A 141 18.26 15.09 -6.45
N ALA A 142 17.50 14.01 -6.32
CA ALA A 142 17.61 12.87 -7.22
C ALA A 142 17.27 13.25 -8.66
N LYS A 143 16.17 13.97 -8.88
CA LYS A 143 15.78 14.48 -10.21
C LYS A 143 16.82 15.41 -10.82
N LYS A 144 17.42 16.28 -10.00
CA LYS A 144 18.47 17.21 -10.47
C LYS A 144 19.76 16.49 -10.88
N ASN A 145 20.14 15.43 -10.16
CA ASN A 145 21.43 14.76 -10.33
C ASN A 145 21.34 13.43 -11.08
N GLY A 146 20.14 12.94 -11.38
CA GLY A 146 19.91 11.62 -12.01
C GLY A 146 20.16 11.60 -13.52
N GLY A 147 20.47 12.75 -14.15
CA GLY A 147 20.80 12.83 -15.57
C GLY A 147 19.64 12.45 -16.50
N GLY A 148 18.39 12.59 -16.04
CA GLY A 148 17.18 12.29 -16.83
C GLY A 148 16.82 10.81 -16.96
N SER A 149 17.58 9.90 -16.35
CA SER A 149 17.23 8.49 -16.28
C SER A 149 16.44 8.19 -15.01
N LEU A 150 15.19 7.74 -15.16
CA LEU A 150 14.33 7.38 -14.03
C LEU A 150 15.03 6.42 -13.06
N ILE A 151 15.79 5.44 -13.56
CA ILE A 151 16.48 4.48 -12.69
C ILE A 151 17.58 5.14 -11.87
N ASN A 152 18.36 6.05 -12.45
CA ASN A 152 19.36 6.80 -11.70
C ASN A 152 18.69 7.74 -10.68
N GLU A 153 17.57 8.37 -11.05
CA GLU A 153 16.77 9.19 -10.13
C GLU A 153 16.25 8.34 -8.96
N LEU A 154 15.67 7.17 -9.21
CA LEU A 154 15.17 6.28 -8.16
C LEU A 154 16.31 5.75 -7.26
N SER A 155 17.45 5.40 -7.85
CA SER A 155 18.64 4.93 -7.12
C SER A 155 19.19 6.03 -6.19
N LEU A 156 19.31 7.26 -6.69
CA LEU A 156 19.71 8.43 -5.89
C LEU A 156 18.67 8.78 -4.83
N PHE A 157 17.38 8.67 -5.15
CA PHE A 157 16.31 8.90 -4.20
C PHE A 157 16.37 7.89 -3.05
N ALA A 158 16.47 6.60 -3.35
CA ALA A 158 16.62 5.54 -2.37
C ALA A 158 17.82 5.78 -1.45
N ARG A 159 18.98 6.12 -2.02
CA ARG A 159 20.18 6.47 -1.24
C ARG A 159 19.93 7.69 -0.34
N ASN A 160 19.38 8.77 -0.87
CA ASN A 160 19.17 10.01 -0.13
C ASN A 160 18.11 9.86 0.99
N ALA A 161 17.01 9.18 0.69
CA ALA A 161 15.94 8.92 1.65
C ALA A 161 16.35 7.89 2.70
N GLY A 162 17.12 6.87 2.30
CA GLY A 162 17.64 5.83 3.17
C GLY A 162 18.77 6.28 4.09
N ALA A 163 19.56 7.28 3.68
CA ALA A 163 20.62 7.86 4.51
C ALA A 163 20.17 9.05 5.37
N ALA A 164 18.95 9.54 5.16
CA ALA A 164 18.42 10.67 5.90
C ALA A 164 18.30 10.35 7.41
N PRO A 165 18.59 11.33 8.29
CA PRO A 165 18.40 11.13 9.72
C PRO A 165 16.90 10.90 10.01
N PRO A 166 16.57 9.99 10.94
CA PRO A 166 15.19 9.79 11.35
C PRO A 166 14.63 11.10 11.93
N GLY A 167 13.37 11.39 11.63
CA GLY A 167 12.71 12.63 12.01
C GLY A 167 11.27 12.40 12.40
N LYS A 168 10.60 13.45 12.89
CA LYS A 168 9.16 13.40 13.17
C LYS A 168 8.40 13.24 11.84
N PRO A 169 7.62 12.16 11.66
CA PRO A 169 6.77 12.00 10.49
C PRO A 169 5.75 13.13 10.41
N GLY A 170 5.37 13.53 9.20
CA GLY A 170 4.29 14.48 9.01
C GLY A 170 2.91 13.86 9.28
N PRO A 171 1.83 14.64 9.18
CA PRO A 171 0.51 14.07 8.94
C PRO A 171 0.59 13.28 7.63
N GLY A 172 0.06 12.06 7.60
CA GLY A 172 0.07 11.15 6.44
C GLY A 172 -0.34 11.84 5.13
N PRO A 173 -0.06 11.24 3.96
CA PRO A 173 -0.47 11.84 2.69
C PRO A 173 -2.00 12.02 2.69
N GLN A 174 -2.48 13.16 2.22
CA GLN A 174 -3.92 13.44 2.19
C GLN A 174 -4.60 12.54 1.15
N VAL A 175 -5.53 11.71 1.62
CA VAL A 175 -6.31 10.76 0.80
C VAL A 175 -7.75 11.22 0.59
N GLY A 176 -8.05 12.50 0.84
CA GLY A 176 -9.40 13.08 0.75
C GLY A 176 -9.96 13.15 -0.68
N GLU A 177 -11.23 13.53 -0.81
CA GLU A 177 -11.91 13.66 -2.12
C GLU A 177 -11.30 14.82 -2.94
N GLU A 178 -10.59 14.50 -4.02
CA GLU A 178 -10.28 15.50 -5.06
C GLU A 178 -11.61 15.88 -5.71
N SER A 179 -12.02 17.15 -5.61
CA SER A 179 -13.18 17.64 -6.35
C SER A 179 -12.94 17.45 -7.85
N PRO A 180 -13.94 16.95 -8.59
CA PRO A 180 -13.82 16.54 -9.99
C PRO A 180 -13.46 17.67 -10.94
#